data_AF-A0A5C3LVT1-F1
#
_entry.id   AF-A0A5C3LVT1-F1
#
_cell.length_a   1.000
_cell.length_b   1.000
_cell.length_c   1.000
_cell.angle_alpha   90.00
_cell.angle_beta   90.00
_cell.angle_gamma   90.00
#
_symmetry.space_group_name_H-M   'P 1'
#
loop_
_entity.id
_entity.type
_entity.pdbx_description
1 polymer ?
#
loop_
_entity_poly.entity_id
_entity_poly.type
_entity_poly.pdbx_seq_one_letter_code
_entity_poly.pdbx_strand_id
1 'polypeptide(L)'
;MDSIFTDRLGTNYVPSDGEIDEIKRYLSAPEAQLRELEKEIARIQTILEDLMRKQDAILLTIEGHRALISPARRLPRDVVQEIFLQCLPEKHNAIMSGREAPLILGRICREWRDVALHTPQLWSSIHIPLILYGTTDDEVRLDILRYNAIKSWLNKSGACPLSISLPAVRGHADEPYTETSKLLLDYLLTHVKRWKWVEFNIPNKILEALSSVSPVDDLSCLEKLDFSLFYQHPDSNPGGFNLHNSNLLKAPNLRSLAVRLGNENIPSLPVS
;
A
#
# COMPACT_ATOMS: atom_id res chain seq x y z
N MET A 1 16.94 57.79 20.73
CA MET A 1 16.01 58.91 20.99
C MET A 1 14.70 58.51 20.35
N ASP A 2 13.63 58.45 21.13
CA ASP A 2 12.30 58.15 20.59
C ASP A 2 11.82 59.31 19.72
N SER A 3 11.05 58.98 18.67
CA SER A 3 10.52 59.95 17.74
C SER A 3 9.53 60.88 18.44
N ILE A 4 9.63 62.19 18.24
CA ILE A 4 8.60 63.16 18.70
C ILE A 4 7.22 62.94 18.04
N PHE A 5 7.17 62.10 17.00
CA PHE A 5 5.95 61.72 16.28
C PHE A 5 5.32 60.41 16.79
N THR A 6 5.87 59.79 17.84
CA THR A 6 5.41 58.48 18.35
C THR A 6 3.93 58.50 18.73
N ASP A 7 3.46 59.56 19.38
CA ASP A 7 2.06 59.73 19.80
C ASP A 7 1.08 59.93 18.63
N ARG A 8 1.60 60.18 17.42
CA ARG A 8 0.81 60.39 16.19
C ARG A 8 0.76 59.16 15.29
N LEU A 9 1.55 58.12 15.58
CA LEU A 9 1.56 56.87 14.82
C LEU A 9 0.20 56.17 14.93
N GLY A 10 -0.32 55.65 13.81
CA GLY A 10 -1.62 54.96 13.77
C GLY A 10 -2.85 55.88 13.78
N THR A 11 -2.67 57.20 13.61
CA THR A 11 -3.75 58.18 13.49
C THR A 11 -3.91 58.69 12.05
N ASN A 12 -5.00 59.41 11.76
CA ASN A 12 -5.20 60.11 10.47
C ASN A 12 -4.48 61.47 10.39
N TYR A 13 -3.49 61.71 11.25
CA TYR A 13 -2.73 62.97 11.27
C TYR A 13 -1.94 63.16 9.97
N VAL A 14 -2.03 64.37 9.39
CA VAL A 14 -1.30 64.74 8.17
C VAL A 14 -0.13 65.68 8.54
N PRO A 15 1.14 65.25 8.37
CA PRO A 15 2.30 66.09 8.66
C PRO A 15 2.41 67.26 7.67
N SER A 16 2.91 68.41 8.15
CA SER A 16 3.35 69.52 7.31
C SER A 16 4.67 69.21 6.58
N ASP A 17 5.01 69.97 5.54
CA ASP A 17 6.24 69.76 4.76
C ASP A 17 7.52 69.79 5.62
N GLY A 18 7.57 70.66 6.65
CA GLY A 18 8.69 70.71 7.59
C GLY A 18 8.78 69.47 8.49
N GLU A 19 7.63 68.94 8.94
CA GLU A 19 7.57 67.70 9.71
C GLU A 19 7.93 66.49 8.85
N ILE A 20 7.57 66.48 7.56
CA ILE A 20 7.99 65.44 6.61
C ILE A 20 9.52 65.37 6.53
N ASP A 21 10.21 66.50 6.43
CA ASP A 21 11.67 66.53 6.36
C ASP A 21 12.34 66.09 7.67
N GLU A 22 11.73 66.41 8.82
CA GLU A 22 12.19 65.93 10.12
C GLU A 22 12.00 64.41 10.28
N ILE A 23 10.85 63.88 9.85
CA ILE A 23 10.58 62.43 9.80
C ILE A 23 11.59 61.72 8.91
N LYS A 24 11.84 62.21 7.69
CA LYS A 24 12.86 61.63 6.78
C LYS A 24 14.25 61.61 7.42
N ARG A 25 14.63 62.69 8.09
CA ARG A 25 15.93 62.78 8.78
C ARG A 25 16.01 61.76 9.92
N TYR A 26 14.95 61.61 10.70
CA TYR A 26 14.85 60.61 11.76
C TYR A 26 14.93 59.18 11.20
N LEU A 27 14.24 58.87 10.10
CA LEU A 27 14.21 57.54 9.47
C LEU A 27 15.56 57.09 8.89
N SER A 28 16.44 58.03 8.52
CA SER A 28 17.72 57.71 7.89
C SER A 28 18.60 56.72 8.69
N ALA A 29 18.62 56.84 10.02
CA ALA A 29 19.42 55.98 10.90
C ALA A 29 18.78 54.59 11.12
N PRO A 30 17.50 54.45 11.50
CA PRO A 30 16.80 53.16 11.52
C PRO A 30 16.84 52.42 10.19
N GLU A 31 16.67 53.12 9.05
CA GLU A 31 16.78 52.51 7.72
C GLU A 31 18.20 52.00 7.44
N ALA A 32 19.24 52.72 7.88
CA ALA A 32 20.62 52.23 7.77
C ALA A 32 20.87 51.00 8.64
N GLN A 33 20.35 50.97 9.86
CA GLN A 33 20.42 49.81 10.74
C GLN A 33 19.69 48.61 10.16
N LEU A 34 18.50 48.81 9.60
CA LEU A 34 17.74 47.75 8.94
C LEU A 34 18.53 47.15 7.77
N ARG A 35 19.14 47.99 6.91
CA ARG A 35 19.98 47.52 5.80
C ARG A 35 21.16 46.68 6.25
N GLU A 36 21.82 47.04 7.36
CA GLU A 36 22.92 46.23 7.89
C GLU A 36 22.44 44.91 8.48
N LEU A 37 21.29 44.88 9.17
CA LEU A 37 20.69 43.65 9.65
C LEU A 37 20.26 42.73 8.49
N GLU A 38 19.68 43.27 7.44
CA GLU A 38 19.31 42.50 6.23
C GLU A 38 20.51 41.85 5.56
N LYS A 39 21.65 42.58 5.47
CA LYS A 39 22.92 42.01 4.98
C LYS A 39 23.41 40.87 5.87
N GLU A 40 23.35 41.04 7.18
CA GLU A 40 23.81 40.02 8.12
C GLU A 40 22.90 38.77 8.09
N ILE A 41 21.59 38.96 7.96
CA ILE A 41 20.63 37.87 7.74
C ILE A 41 20.99 37.11 6.45
N ALA A 42 21.21 37.82 5.35
CA ALA A 42 21.58 37.19 4.07
C ALA A 42 22.91 36.42 4.16
N ARG A 43 23.89 36.99 4.89
CA ARG A 43 25.19 36.33 5.15
C ARG A 43 25.01 35.04 5.95
N ILE A 44 24.26 35.09 7.04
CA ILE A 44 23.99 33.93 7.91
C ILE A 44 23.21 32.86 7.15
N GLN A 45 22.20 33.24 6.37
CA GLN A 45 21.45 32.31 5.51
C GLN A 45 22.37 31.57 4.54
N THR A 46 23.28 32.29 3.88
CA THR A 46 24.27 31.69 2.98
C THR A 46 25.18 30.69 3.71
N ILE A 47 25.65 31.05 4.90
CA ILE A 47 26.49 30.16 5.73
C ILE A 47 25.70 28.93 6.17
N LEU A 48 24.44 29.09 6.56
CA LEU A 48 23.58 28.00 6.98
C LEU A 48 23.37 27.00 5.84
N GLU A 49 23.08 27.48 4.63
CA GLU A 49 22.92 26.63 3.44
C GLU A 49 24.20 25.86 3.09
N ASP A 50 25.37 26.47 3.25
CA ASP A 50 26.66 25.79 3.06
C ASP A 50 26.91 24.72 4.14
N LEU A 51 26.64 25.03 5.41
CA LEU A 51 26.77 24.08 6.51
C LEU A 51 25.80 22.91 6.38
N MET A 52 24.56 23.14 5.96
CA MET A 52 23.58 22.08 5.69
C MET A 52 24.07 21.14 4.59
N ARG A 53 24.57 21.68 3.47
CA ARG A 53 25.16 20.85 2.39
C ARG A 53 26.36 20.03 2.87
N LYS A 54 27.23 20.60 3.71
CA LYS A 54 28.36 19.89 4.32
C LYS A 54 27.88 18.80 5.29
N GLN A 55 26.87 19.09 6.09
CA GLN A 55 26.25 18.11 6.99
C GLN A 55 25.69 16.92 6.20
N ASP A 56 24.94 17.17 5.13
CA ASP A 56 24.37 16.11 4.29
C ASP A 56 25.46 15.23 3.64
N ALA A 57 26.52 15.85 3.13
CA ALA A 57 27.65 15.12 2.54
C ALA A 57 28.39 14.24 3.58
N ILE A 58 28.58 14.76 4.80
CA ILE A 58 29.19 14.01 5.89
C ILE A 58 28.27 12.87 6.35
N LEU A 59 26.97 13.11 6.50
CA LEU A 59 25.99 12.09 6.86
C LEU A 59 25.97 10.95 5.84
N LEU A 60 25.92 11.28 4.54
CA LEU A 60 25.99 10.28 3.47
C LEU A 60 27.25 9.42 3.57
N THR A 61 28.41 10.04 3.87
CA THR A 61 29.68 9.33 4.05
C THR A 61 29.63 8.41 5.27
N ILE A 62 29.14 8.88 6.41
CA ILE A 62 29.02 8.10 7.65
C ILE A 62 28.07 6.91 7.44
N GLU A 63 26.90 7.14 6.86
CA GLU A 63 25.90 6.10 6.61
C GLU A 63 26.40 5.05 5.63
N GLY A 64 27.10 5.46 4.57
CA GLY A 64 27.76 4.54 3.64
C GLY A 64 28.76 3.61 4.33
N HIS A 65 29.63 4.15 5.18
CA HIS A 65 30.62 3.35 5.91
C HIS A 65 30.00 2.50 7.02
N ARG A 66 29.00 3.01 7.75
CA ARG A 66 28.22 2.22 8.72
C ARG A 66 27.52 1.05 8.04
N ALA A 67 26.95 1.27 6.85
CA ALA A 67 26.36 0.20 6.08
C ALA A 67 27.40 -0.84 5.66
N LEU A 68 28.63 -0.45 5.28
CA LEU A 68 29.71 -1.38 4.93
C LEU A 68 30.10 -2.31 6.08
N ILE A 69 30.15 -1.79 7.31
CA ILE A 69 30.51 -2.57 8.50
C ILE A 69 29.30 -3.22 9.19
N SER A 70 28.10 -3.06 8.64
CA SER A 70 26.88 -3.61 9.23
C SER A 70 26.95 -5.15 9.30
N PRO A 71 26.64 -5.76 10.47
CA PRO A 71 26.55 -7.21 10.59
C PRO A 71 25.61 -7.86 9.57
N ALA A 72 24.60 -7.11 9.11
CA ALA A 72 23.64 -7.56 8.09
C ALA A 72 24.31 -8.00 6.78
N ARG A 73 25.50 -7.46 6.43
CA ARG A 73 26.28 -7.88 5.25
C ARG A 73 27.03 -9.19 5.43
N ARG A 74 27.16 -9.67 6.66
CA ARG A 74 27.86 -10.92 7.00
C ARG A 74 26.90 -12.07 7.24
N LEU A 75 25.59 -11.80 7.21
CA LEU A 75 24.59 -12.84 7.38
C LEU A 75 24.62 -13.79 6.18
N PRO A 76 24.70 -15.10 6.42
CA PRO A 76 24.48 -16.10 5.38
C PRO A 76 23.12 -15.91 4.69
N ARG A 77 23.05 -16.28 3.41
CA ARG A 77 21.87 -16.06 2.58
C ARG A 77 20.60 -16.71 3.17
N ASP A 78 20.73 -17.93 3.66
CA ASP A 78 19.68 -18.70 4.32
C ASP A 78 19.16 -18.03 5.60
N VAL A 79 20.06 -17.43 6.40
CA VAL A 79 19.67 -16.66 7.59
C VAL A 79 18.88 -15.41 7.20
N VAL A 80 19.28 -14.70 6.14
CA VAL A 80 18.52 -13.56 5.62
C VAL A 80 17.15 -13.99 5.10
N GLN A 81 17.07 -15.13 4.40
CA GLN A 81 15.80 -15.72 3.94
C GLN A 81 14.87 -16.00 5.11
N GLU A 82 15.37 -16.64 6.17
CA GLU A 82 14.57 -16.93 7.36
C GLU A 82 14.07 -15.66 8.03
N ILE A 83 14.94 -14.66 8.23
CA ILE A 83 14.55 -13.35 8.76
C ILE A 83 13.44 -12.72 7.90
N PHE A 84 13.53 -12.80 6.58
CA PHE A 84 12.52 -12.25 5.68
C PHE A 84 11.16 -12.94 5.83
N LEU A 85 11.15 -14.25 6.02
CA LEU A 85 9.92 -15.01 6.25
C LEU A 85 9.25 -14.59 7.55
N GLN A 86 10.03 -14.32 8.59
CA GLN A 86 9.55 -13.78 9.87
C GLN A 86 9.08 -12.32 9.78
N CYS A 87 9.35 -11.61 8.68
CA CYS A 87 8.86 -10.24 8.44
C CYS A 87 7.51 -10.19 7.71
N LEU A 88 6.97 -11.34 7.27
CA LEU A 88 5.69 -11.37 6.57
C LEU A 88 4.53 -11.03 7.53
N PRO A 89 3.44 -10.41 7.03
CA PRO A 89 2.27 -10.15 7.85
C PRO A 89 1.66 -11.44 8.41
N GLU A 90 1.40 -11.48 9.71
CA GLU A 90 0.81 -12.66 10.38
C GLU A 90 -0.72 -12.69 10.29
N LYS A 91 -1.36 -11.52 10.30
CA LYS A 91 -2.82 -11.37 10.48
C LYS A 91 -3.60 -11.31 9.18
N HIS A 92 -2.94 -11.06 8.05
CA HIS A 92 -3.57 -10.91 6.75
C HIS A 92 -2.59 -11.34 5.65
N ASN A 93 -3.11 -11.53 4.44
CA ASN A 93 -2.25 -11.76 3.29
C ASN A 93 -1.45 -10.50 2.92
N ALA A 94 -0.25 -10.69 2.38
CA ALA A 94 0.65 -9.59 2.05
C ALA A 94 0.02 -8.63 1.02
N ILE A 95 0.06 -7.33 1.31
CA ILE A 95 -0.46 -6.31 0.40
C ILE A 95 0.66 -5.86 -0.56
N MET A 96 0.30 -5.50 -1.80
CA MET A 96 1.26 -4.98 -2.79
C MET A 96 1.67 -3.52 -2.49
N SER A 97 2.21 -3.27 -1.30
CA SER A 97 2.67 -1.95 -0.85
C SER A 97 4.18 -1.93 -0.71
N GLY A 98 4.82 -0.86 -1.20
CA GLY A 98 6.25 -0.63 -0.98
C GLY A 98 6.66 -0.38 0.48
N ARG A 99 5.68 -0.38 1.40
CA ARG A 99 5.86 -0.18 2.84
C ARG A 99 5.70 -1.47 3.65
N GLU A 100 5.44 -2.61 3.00
CA GLU A 100 5.22 -3.90 3.65
C GLU A 100 6.09 -5.00 3.01
N ALA A 101 6.38 -6.06 3.77
CA ALA A 101 7.02 -7.26 3.24
C ALA A 101 6.06 -7.99 2.25
N PRO A 102 6.60 -8.61 1.19
CA PRO A 102 8.03 -8.74 0.87
C PRO A 102 8.65 -7.54 0.14
N LEU A 103 7.86 -6.57 -0.35
CA LEU A 103 8.37 -5.50 -1.22
C LEU A 103 9.36 -4.55 -0.53
N ILE A 104 9.13 -4.21 0.74
CA ILE A 104 10.03 -3.34 1.51
C ILE A 104 11.43 -3.95 1.66
N LEU A 105 11.52 -5.27 1.76
CA LEU A 105 12.78 -6.00 1.93
C LEU A 105 13.69 -5.83 0.71
N GLY A 106 13.08 -5.78 -0.49
CA GLY A 106 13.79 -5.51 -1.74
C GLY A 106 14.28 -4.07 -1.92
N ARG A 107 13.96 -3.14 -1.00
CA ARG A 107 14.41 -1.73 -1.06
C ARG A 107 15.66 -1.46 -0.25
N ILE A 108 16.09 -2.41 0.59
CA ILE A 108 17.19 -2.23 1.53
C ILE A 108 18.54 -2.19 0.81
N CYS A 109 18.87 -3.23 0.05
CA CYS A 109 20.07 -3.24 -0.81
C CYS A 109 19.89 -4.21 -1.98
N ARG A 110 20.86 -4.22 -2.91
CA ARG A 110 20.82 -5.11 -4.09
C ARG A 110 20.83 -6.60 -3.71
N GLU A 111 21.63 -6.97 -2.71
CA GLU A 111 21.74 -8.36 -2.25
C GLU A 111 20.44 -8.84 -1.61
N TRP A 112 19.83 -8.02 -0.74
CA TRP A 112 18.55 -8.32 -0.12
C TRP A 112 17.41 -8.42 -1.14
N ARG A 113 17.44 -7.57 -2.17
CA ARG A 113 16.53 -7.71 -3.32
C ARG A 113 16.70 -9.03 -4.03
N ASP A 114 17.94 -9.45 -4.28
CA ASP A 114 18.22 -10.75 -4.91
C ASP A 114 17.69 -11.91 -4.05
N VAL A 115 17.93 -11.87 -2.74
CA VAL A 115 17.41 -12.85 -1.79
C VAL A 115 15.88 -12.89 -1.82
N ALA A 116 15.21 -11.73 -1.74
CA ALA A 116 13.76 -11.67 -1.78
C ALA A 116 13.19 -12.25 -3.08
N LEU A 117 13.77 -11.91 -4.23
CA LEU A 117 13.33 -12.41 -5.54
C LEU A 117 13.49 -13.93 -5.69
N HIS A 118 14.51 -14.52 -5.07
CA HIS A 118 14.81 -15.96 -5.13
C HIS A 118 14.26 -16.76 -3.94
N THR A 119 13.34 -16.20 -3.17
CA THR A 119 12.70 -16.88 -2.04
C THR A 119 11.19 -16.98 -2.28
N PRO A 120 10.72 -18.03 -2.98
CA PRO A 120 9.34 -18.12 -3.44
C PRO A 120 8.27 -18.03 -2.33
N GLN A 121 8.59 -18.52 -1.13
CA GLN A 121 7.72 -18.46 0.03
C GLN A 121 7.32 -17.03 0.42
N LEU A 122 8.15 -16.03 0.15
CA LEU A 122 7.84 -14.62 0.41
C LEU A 122 6.69 -14.09 -0.44
N TRP A 123 6.45 -14.71 -1.60
CA TRP A 123 5.46 -14.30 -2.58
C TRP A 123 4.24 -15.22 -2.57
N SER A 124 4.18 -16.19 -1.64
CA SER A 124 3.11 -17.18 -1.60
C SER A 124 1.84 -16.70 -0.92
N SER A 125 1.82 -15.46 -0.41
CA SER A 125 0.63 -14.81 0.11
C SER A 125 0.39 -13.49 -0.63
N ILE A 126 -0.86 -13.20 -0.98
CA ILE A 126 -1.22 -11.95 -1.65
C ILE A 126 -2.66 -11.50 -1.32
N HIS A 127 -2.80 -10.21 -1.05
CA HIS A 127 -4.07 -9.51 -0.97
C HIS A 127 -4.35 -8.74 -2.27
N ILE A 128 -5.48 -9.04 -2.90
CA ILE A 128 -5.85 -8.54 -4.22
C ILE A 128 -7.20 -7.83 -4.14
N PRO A 129 -7.21 -6.50 -3.96
CA PRO A 129 -8.43 -5.70 -4.06
C PRO A 129 -9.05 -5.81 -5.45
N LEU A 130 -10.24 -6.42 -5.55
CA LEU A 130 -10.97 -6.50 -6.81
C LEU A 130 -11.75 -5.20 -7.04
N ILE A 131 -11.46 -4.56 -8.17
CA ILE A 131 -12.24 -3.44 -8.70
C ILE A 131 -13.21 -4.02 -9.72
N LEU A 132 -14.51 -3.93 -9.43
CA LEU A 132 -15.54 -4.49 -10.30
C LEU A 132 -16.15 -3.44 -11.24
N TYR A 133 -15.90 -2.14 -11.01
CA TYR A 133 -16.28 -1.04 -11.91
C TYR A 133 -15.23 0.09 -11.95
N GLY A 134 -15.14 0.75 -13.09
CA GLY A 134 -14.29 1.91 -13.41
C GLY A 134 -14.34 2.13 -14.92
N THR A 135 -14.82 3.28 -15.37
CA THR A 135 -15.16 3.56 -16.78
C THR A 135 -14.30 4.67 -17.40
N THR A 136 -13.31 5.18 -16.67
CA THR A 136 -12.37 6.16 -17.22
C THR A 136 -11.15 5.48 -17.84
N ASP A 137 -10.57 6.09 -18.87
CA ASP A 137 -9.35 5.58 -19.54
C ASP A 137 -8.17 5.39 -18.57
N ASP A 138 -8.07 6.23 -17.54
CA ASP A 138 -7.05 6.14 -16.50
C ASP A 138 -7.26 4.92 -15.57
N GLU A 139 -8.51 4.56 -15.28
CA GLU A 139 -8.84 3.37 -14.48
C GLU A 139 -8.47 2.08 -15.24
N VAL A 140 -8.75 2.02 -16.54
CA VAL A 140 -8.38 0.87 -17.39
C VAL A 140 -6.86 0.65 -17.40
N ARG A 141 -6.08 1.74 -17.52
CA ARG A 141 -4.61 1.67 -17.45
C ARG A 141 -4.12 1.14 -16.11
N LEU A 142 -4.70 1.61 -15.01
CA LEU A 142 -4.34 1.15 -13.67
C LEU A 142 -4.67 -0.33 -13.47
N ASP A 143 -5.77 -0.82 -14.04
CA ASP A 143 -6.15 -2.24 -13.98
C ASP A 143 -5.16 -3.14 -14.73
N ILE A 144 -4.69 -2.73 -15.90
CA ILE A 144 -3.65 -3.46 -16.65
C ILE A 144 -2.34 -3.54 -15.85
N LEU A 145 -1.93 -2.42 -15.23
CA LEU A 145 -0.72 -2.39 -14.39
C LEU A 145 -0.86 -3.32 -13.18
N ARG A 146 -2.03 -3.33 -12.54
CA ARG A 146 -2.34 -4.24 -11.42
C ARG A 146 -2.31 -5.70 -11.84
N TYR A 147 -2.96 -6.04 -12.94
CA TYR A 147 -2.94 -7.40 -13.49
C TYR A 147 -1.50 -7.89 -13.71
N ASN A 148 -0.65 -7.07 -14.33
CA ASN A 148 0.75 -7.41 -14.56
C ASN A 148 1.54 -7.53 -13.24
N ALA A 149 1.27 -6.68 -12.25
CA ALA A 149 1.90 -6.77 -10.94
C ALA A 149 1.53 -8.09 -10.22
N ILE A 150 0.25 -8.48 -10.24
CA ILE A 150 -0.25 -9.73 -9.65
C ILE A 150 0.38 -10.94 -10.35
N LYS A 151 0.40 -10.93 -11.70
CA LYS A 151 1.05 -11.98 -12.49
C LYS A 151 2.53 -12.11 -12.12
N SER A 152 3.24 -10.99 -12.02
CA SER A 152 4.64 -10.96 -11.62
C SER A 152 4.83 -11.47 -10.18
N TRP A 153 3.91 -11.19 -9.26
CA TRP A 153 3.94 -11.69 -7.89
C TRP A 153 3.78 -13.21 -7.84
N LEU A 154 2.73 -13.72 -8.48
CA LEU A 154 2.43 -15.15 -8.50
C LEU A 154 3.50 -15.97 -9.23
N ASN A 155 4.17 -15.40 -10.23
CA ASN A 155 5.32 -16.06 -10.85
C ASN A 155 6.50 -16.23 -9.88
N LYS A 156 6.76 -15.23 -9.02
CA LYS A 156 7.84 -15.33 -8.02
C LYS A 156 7.56 -16.37 -6.95
N SER A 157 6.29 -16.68 -6.69
CA SER A 157 5.89 -17.70 -5.72
C SER A 157 6.20 -19.14 -6.16
N GLY A 158 6.66 -19.36 -7.40
CA GLY A 158 7.14 -20.65 -7.87
C GLY A 158 6.09 -21.76 -7.77
N ALA A 159 6.40 -22.82 -7.03
CA ALA A 159 5.48 -23.93 -6.75
C ALA A 159 4.86 -23.86 -5.34
N CYS A 160 5.13 -22.80 -4.57
CA CYS A 160 4.67 -22.71 -3.19
C CYS A 160 3.13 -22.71 -3.10
N PRO A 161 2.55 -23.31 -2.04
CA PRO A 161 1.13 -23.18 -1.78
C PRO A 161 0.74 -21.71 -1.53
N LEU A 162 -0.39 -21.28 -2.11
CA LEU A 162 -0.83 -19.89 -2.21
C LEU A 162 -1.90 -19.56 -1.17
N SER A 163 -1.72 -18.44 -0.47
CA SER A 163 -2.74 -17.79 0.33
C SER A 163 -3.22 -16.52 -0.37
N ILE A 164 -4.50 -16.47 -0.76
CA ILE A 164 -5.03 -15.39 -1.60
C ILE A 164 -6.27 -14.81 -0.93
N SER A 165 -6.35 -13.48 -0.80
CA SER A 165 -7.58 -12.79 -0.37
C SER A 165 -8.04 -11.80 -1.42
N LEU A 166 -9.31 -11.87 -1.79
CA LEU A 166 -9.95 -11.13 -2.88
C LEU A 166 -11.16 -10.35 -2.36
N PRO A 167 -10.97 -9.21 -1.67
CA PRO A 167 -12.09 -8.34 -1.33
C PRO A 167 -12.58 -7.55 -2.54
N ALA A 168 -13.89 -7.57 -2.76
CA ALA A 168 -14.56 -6.62 -3.62
C ALA A 168 -14.53 -5.24 -2.93
N VAL A 169 -13.81 -4.29 -3.53
CA VAL A 169 -13.66 -2.93 -2.97
C VAL A 169 -14.66 -1.96 -3.60
N ARG A 170 -15.15 -2.26 -4.80
CA ARG A 170 -16.10 -1.46 -5.58
C ARG A 170 -16.93 -2.39 -6.47
N GLY A 171 -18.25 -2.46 -6.29
CA GLY A 171 -19.18 -3.24 -7.13
C GLY A 171 -20.65 -3.13 -6.69
N HIS A 172 -21.59 -2.99 -7.63
CA HIS A 172 -23.01 -3.36 -7.46
C HIS A 172 -23.23 -4.79 -8.01
N ALA A 173 -24.05 -5.60 -7.32
CA ALA A 173 -24.26 -7.02 -7.68
C ALA A 173 -24.86 -7.26 -9.10
N ASP A 174 -25.46 -6.22 -9.69
CA ASP A 174 -26.14 -6.28 -10.97
C ASP A 174 -25.30 -5.75 -12.14
N GLU A 175 -24.12 -5.17 -11.88
CA GLU A 175 -23.25 -4.66 -12.95
C GLU A 175 -22.34 -5.76 -13.53
N PRO A 176 -22.14 -5.78 -14.86
CA PRO A 176 -21.24 -6.72 -15.49
C PRO A 176 -19.78 -6.38 -15.14
N TYR A 177 -19.02 -7.41 -14.78
CA TYR A 177 -17.59 -7.28 -14.49
C TYR A 177 -16.80 -6.73 -15.67
N THR A 178 -15.77 -5.92 -15.35
CA THR A 178 -14.77 -5.51 -16.34
C THR A 178 -14.06 -6.73 -16.95
N GLU A 179 -13.63 -6.60 -18.20
CA GLU A 179 -12.86 -7.65 -18.89
C GLU A 179 -11.58 -8.01 -18.13
N THR A 180 -10.89 -7.01 -17.59
CA THR A 180 -9.66 -7.22 -16.80
C THR A 180 -9.88 -8.04 -15.53
N SER A 181 -11.01 -7.83 -14.84
CA SER A 181 -11.35 -8.61 -13.65
C SER A 181 -11.65 -10.07 -13.99
N LYS A 182 -12.28 -10.34 -15.14
CA LYS A 182 -12.45 -11.72 -15.64
C LYS A 182 -11.10 -12.36 -15.97
N LEU A 183 -10.24 -11.67 -16.73
CA LEU A 183 -8.89 -12.16 -17.06
C LEU A 183 -8.04 -12.45 -15.82
N LEU A 184 -8.18 -11.63 -14.77
CA LEU A 184 -7.50 -11.86 -13.50
C LEU A 184 -8.02 -13.13 -12.81
N LEU A 185 -9.34 -13.31 -12.72
CA LEU A 185 -9.94 -14.50 -12.12
C LEU A 185 -9.54 -15.77 -12.88
N ASP A 186 -9.61 -15.76 -14.22
CA ASP A 186 -9.17 -16.86 -15.07
C ASP A 186 -7.68 -17.19 -14.83
N TYR A 187 -6.84 -16.15 -14.71
CA TYR A 187 -5.42 -16.34 -14.38
C TYR A 187 -5.22 -16.98 -13.00
N LEU A 188 -5.96 -16.53 -11.97
CA LEU A 188 -5.88 -17.11 -10.63
C LEU A 188 -6.31 -18.58 -10.60
N LEU A 189 -7.33 -18.94 -11.39
CA LEU A 189 -7.80 -20.32 -11.56
C LEU A 189 -6.73 -21.24 -12.15
N THR A 190 -5.82 -20.74 -13.00
CA THR A 190 -4.68 -21.54 -13.49
C THR A 190 -3.74 -22.03 -12.37
N HIS A 191 -3.85 -21.44 -11.18
CA HIS A 191 -3.05 -21.80 -10.01
C HIS A 191 -3.83 -22.58 -8.95
N VAL A 192 -5.04 -23.07 -9.24
CA VAL A 192 -5.94 -23.74 -8.28
C VAL A 192 -5.26 -24.89 -7.50
N LYS A 193 -4.37 -25.64 -8.18
CA LYS A 193 -3.53 -26.73 -7.60
C LYS A 193 -2.68 -26.33 -6.41
N ARG A 194 -2.39 -25.04 -6.31
CA ARG A 194 -1.50 -24.49 -5.31
C ARG A 194 -2.28 -23.78 -4.21
N TRP A 195 -3.59 -23.58 -4.34
CA TRP A 195 -4.35 -22.82 -3.35
C TRP A 195 -4.33 -23.53 -2.00
N LYS A 196 -3.86 -22.83 -0.96
CA LYS A 196 -3.79 -23.29 0.43
C LYS A 196 -4.84 -22.62 1.30
N TRP A 197 -4.93 -21.31 1.19
CA TRP A 197 -5.96 -20.51 1.86
C TRP A 197 -6.53 -19.52 0.88
N VAL A 198 -7.85 -19.52 0.69
CA VAL A 198 -8.48 -18.53 -0.17
C VAL A 198 -9.64 -17.85 0.55
N GLU A 199 -9.60 -16.52 0.56
CA GLU A 199 -10.68 -15.68 1.06
C GLU A 199 -11.31 -14.95 -0.13
N PHE A 200 -12.57 -15.24 -0.39
CA PHE A 200 -13.37 -14.61 -1.40
C PHE A 200 -14.42 -13.73 -0.74
N ASN A 201 -14.37 -12.45 -1.07
CA ASN A 201 -15.39 -11.53 -0.63
C ASN A 201 -15.95 -10.82 -1.86
N ILE A 202 -16.71 -11.58 -2.65
CA ILE A 202 -17.12 -11.26 -4.01
C ILE A 202 -18.60 -11.60 -4.24
N PRO A 203 -19.28 -10.96 -5.21
CA PRO A 203 -20.68 -11.28 -5.53
C PRO A 203 -20.88 -12.72 -6.03
N ASN A 204 -22.05 -13.31 -5.73
CA ASN A 204 -22.40 -14.72 -5.99
C ASN A 204 -22.11 -15.22 -7.41
N LYS A 205 -22.31 -14.40 -8.45
CA LYS A 205 -22.12 -14.80 -9.85
C LYS A 205 -20.68 -15.24 -10.17
N ILE A 206 -19.65 -14.72 -9.47
CA ILE A 206 -18.26 -15.17 -9.67
C ILE A 206 -18.03 -16.52 -8.99
N LEU A 207 -18.64 -16.74 -7.83
CA LEU A 207 -18.52 -18.01 -7.13
C LEU A 207 -19.11 -19.17 -7.94
N GLU A 208 -20.14 -18.91 -8.76
CA GLU A 208 -20.68 -19.90 -9.71
C GLU A 208 -19.70 -20.23 -10.85
N ALA A 209 -18.97 -19.21 -11.33
CA ALA A 209 -17.88 -19.42 -12.29
C ALA A 209 -16.70 -20.18 -11.67
N LEU A 210 -16.45 -20.03 -10.35
CA LEU A 210 -15.40 -20.76 -9.64
C LEU A 210 -15.83 -22.19 -9.25
N SER A 211 -17.12 -22.42 -8.96
CA SER A 211 -17.65 -23.72 -8.54
C SER A 211 -17.72 -24.75 -9.68
N SER A 212 -17.65 -24.27 -10.93
CA SER A 212 -17.60 -25.08 -12.14
C SER A 212 -16.18 -25.50 -12.56
N VAL A 213 -15.14 -25.16 -11.78
CA VAL A 213 -13.74 -25.30 -12.21
C VAL A 213 -12.98 -26.40 -11.45
N SER A 214 -12.35 -27.25 -12.27
CA SER A 214 -11.43 -28.36 -12.00
C SER A 214 -11.95 -29.56 -11.18
N PRO A 215 -11.40 -30.77 -11.44
CA PRO A 215 -11.63 -31.94 -10.59
C PRO A 215 -11.26 -31.64 -9.14
N VAL A 216 -11.98 -32.22 -8.20
CA VAL A 216 -11.72 -32.11 -6.75
C VAL A 216 -10.26 -32.43 -6.38
N ASP A 217 -9.60 -33.30 -7.15
CA ASP A 217 -8.20 -33.69 -6.97
C ASP A 217 -7.21 -32.52 -7.12
N ASP A 218 -7.57 -31.52 -7.91
CA ASP A 218 -6.76 -30.31 -8.12
C ASP A 218 -6.85 -29.35 -6.92
N LEU A 219 -7.66 -29.64 -5.90
CA LEU A 219 -7.79 -28.82 -4.69
C LEU A 219 -7.07 -29.44 -3.49
N SER A 220 -6.11 -30.34 -3.72
CA SER A 220 -5.38 -31.05 -2.67
C SER A 220 -4.56 -30.14 -1.75
N CYS A 221 -4.16 -28.93 -2.17
CA CYS A 221 -3.49 -28.00 -1.27
C CYS A 221 -4.45 -27.20 -0.38
N LEU A 222 -5.75 -27.17 -0.70
CA LEU A 222 -6.69 -26.22 -0.09
C LEU A 222 -7.04 -26.66 1.34
N GLU A 223 -6.57 -25.88 2.31
CA GLU A 223 -6.77 -26.13 3.75
C GLU A 223 -7.82 -25.20 4.36
N LYS A 224 -7.94 -23.97 3.86
CA LYS A 224 -8.85 -22.95 4.37
C LYS A 224 -9.58 -22.24 3.25
N LEU A 225 -10.88 -22.05 3.43
CA LEU A 225 -11.73 -21.38 2.46
C LEU A 225 -12.72 -20.48 3.18
N ASP A 226 -12.66 -19.19 2.89
CA ASP A 226 -13.52 -18.18 3.50
C ASP A 226 -14.32 -17.49 2.42
N PHE A 227 -15.64 -17.44 2.56
CA PHE A 227 -16.53 -16.68 1.69
C PHE A 227 -17.32 -15.65 2.49
N SER A 228 -17.42 -14.44 1.95
CA SER A 228 -18.36 -13.44 2.43
C SER A 228 -19.36 -13.13 1.32
N LEU A 229 -20.63 -13.46 1.57
CA LEU A 229 -21.75 -13.23 0.67
C LEU A 229 -22.44 -11.93 1.10
N PHE A 230 -22.28 -10.87 0.30
CA PHE A 230 -22.97 -9.61 0.56
C PHE A 230 -24.34 -9.58 -0.09
N TYR A 231 -25.37 -9.32 0.71
CA TYR A 231 -26.69 -8.87 0.24
C TYR A 231 -26.69 -7.35 0.26
N GLN A 232 -26.87 -6.70 -0.89
CA GLN A 232 -26.96 -5.24 -0.95
C GLN A 232 -28.41 -4.71 -0.98
N HIS A 233 -29.41 -5.56 -1.22
CA HIS A 233 -30.83 -5.14 -1.19
C HIS A 233 -31.70 -6.16 -0.42
N PRO A 234 -32.56 -5.69 0.51
CA PRO A 234 -33.48 -6.56 1.26
C PRO A 234 -34.52 -7.27 0.37
N ASP A 235 -34.79 -6.73 -0.82
CA ASP A 235 -35.78 -7.26 -1.77
C ASP A 235 -35.14 -8.04 -2.94
N SER A 236 -33.80 -8.09 -3.02
CA SER A 236 -33.11 -8.93 -3.99
C SER A 236 -33.27 -10.37 -3.55
N ASN A 237 -34.12 -11.11 -4.26
CA ASN A 237 -34.21 -12.56 -4.11
C ASN A 237 -32.77 -13.11 -4.18
N PRO A 238 -32.28 -13.84 -3.16
CA PRO A 238 -30.94 -14.40 -3.18
C PRO A 238 -30.91 -15.38 -4.35
N GLY A 239 -30.46 -14.91 -5.52
CA GLY A 239 -30.21 -15.76 -6.67
C GLY A 239 -29.42 -16.94 -6.15
N GLY A 240 -30.08 -18.10 -6.12
CA GLY A 240 -29.80 -19.20 -5.20
C GLY A 240 -28.39 -19.69 -5.39
N PHE A 241 -27.47 -19.12 -4.62
CA PHE A 241 -26.09 -19.52 -4.68
C PHE A 241 -25.96 -20.87 -3.99
N ASN A 242 -26.01 -21.94 -4.79
CA ASN A 242 -25.99 -23.30 -4.30
C ASN A 242 -24.54 -23.75 -4.08
N LEU A 243 -23.91 -23.24 -3.03
CA LEU A 243 -22.54 -23.60 -2.60
C LEU A 243 -22.41 -25.13 -2.41
N HIS A 244 -23.50 -25.84 -2.10
CA HIS A 244 -23.49 -27.29 -1.85
C HIS A 244 -22.99 -28.13 -3.03
N ASN A 245 -23.08 -27.62 -4.26
CA ASN A 245 -22.58 -28.34 -5.45
C ASN A 245 -21.16 -27.95 -5.85
N SER A 246 -20.52 -27.02 -5.16
CA SER A 246 -19.17 -26.56 -5.51
C SER A 246 -18.10 -27.60 -5.21
N ASN A 247 -17.21 -27.85 -6.17
CA ASN A 247 -16.03 -28.69 -5.95
C ASN A 247 -15.09 -28.13 -4.88
N LEU A 248 -15.14 -26.81 -4.62
CA LEU A 248 -14.34 -26.16 -3.58
C LEU A 248 -14.65 -26.70 -2.18
N LEU A 249 -15.92 -27.05 -1.91
CA LEU A 249 -16.31 -27.65 -0.62
C LEU A 249 -15.89 -29.12 -0.50
N LYS A 250 -15.58 -29.77 -1.62
CA LYS A 250 -15.20 -31.19 -1.66
C LYS A 250 -13.69 -31.38 -1.59
N ALA A 251 -12.92 -30.30 -1.47
CA ALA A 251 -11.47 -30.36 -1.42
C ALA A 251 -11.00 -31.30 -0.30
N PRO A 252 -10.12 -32.28 -0.59
CA PRO A 252 -9.85 -33.40 0.32
C PRO A 252 -9.13 -33.00 1.62
N ASN A 253 -8.43 -31.86 1.61
CA ASN A 253 -7.66 -31.36 2.75
C ASN A 253 -8.29 -30.11 3.39
N LEU A 254 -9.54 -29.78 3.06
CA LEU A 254 -10.23 -28.62 3.61
C LEU A 254 -10.49 -28.83 5.10
N ARG A 255 -9.91 -27.96 5.94
CA ARG A 255 -9.99 -28.03 7.42
C ARG A 255 -10.78 -26.89 8.02
N SER A 256 -10.88 -25.76 7.32
CA SER A 256 -11.60 -24.57 7.78
C SER A 256 -12.46 -24.04 6.65
N LEU A 257 -13.74 -23.86 6.95
CA LEU A 257 -14.71 -23.19 6.08
C LEU A 257 -15.40 -22.09 6.88
N ALA A 258 -15.29 -20.85 6.43
CA ALA A 258 -16.10 -19.76 6.95
C ALA A 258 -17.04 -19.24 5.86
N VAL A 259 -18.33 -19.15 6.18
CA VAL A 259 -19.32 -18.51 5.29
C VAL A 259 -19.94 -17.38 6.09
N ARG A 260 -19.65 -16.14 5.71
CA ARG A 260 -20.24 -14.94 6.28
C ARG A 260 -21.39 -14.50 5.38
N LEU A 261 -22.60 -14.45 5.90
CA LEU A 261 -23.77 -13.90 5.23
C LEU A 261 -23.96 -12.46 5.71
N GLY A 262 -24.25 -11.55 4.79
CA GLY A 262 -24.44 -10.13 5.11
C GLY A 262 -25.39 -9.90 6.29
N ASN A 263 -24.88 -9.15 7.27
CA ASN A 263 -25.48 -8.69 8.53
C ASN A 263 -25.99 -9.77 9.49
N GLU A 264 -25.14 -10.70 9.92
CA GLU A 264 -25.03 -11.08 11.34
C GLU A 264 -23.79 -11.98 11.59
N ASN A 265 -23.07 -11.71 12.68
CA ASN A 265 -22.08 -12.65 13.23
C ASN A 265 -22.82 -13.89 13.72
N ILE A 266 -22.64 -15.06 13.09
CA ILE A 266 -23.12 -16.33 13.63
C ILE A 266 -22.01 -17.39 13.50
N PRO A 267 -21.76 -18.19 14.57
CA PRO A 267 -20.52 -18.92 14.76
C PRO A 267 -20.41 -20.18 13.90
N SER A 268 -19.16 -20.50 13.59
CA SER A 268 -18.63 -21.79 13.10
C SER A 268 -19.62 -22.96 13.08
N LEU A 269 -20.04 -23.35 11.87
CA LEU A 269 -20.69 -24.64 11.62
C LEU A 269 -19.64 -25.76 11.63
N PRO A 270 -19.99 -26.98 12.08
CA PRO A 270 -19.03 -28.06 12.20
C PRO A 270 -18.76 -28.65 10.81
N VAL A 271 -17.47 -28.75 10.46
CA VAL A 271 -17.01 -29.58 9.35
C VAL A 271 -17.09 -31.02 9.83
N SER A 272 -17.97 -31.82 9.22
CA SER A 272 -18.12 -33.27 9.44
C SER A 272 -17.17 -34.07 8.58
#